data_AF-A0A7G9R8Q9-F1
#
_entry.id   AF-A0A7G9R8Q9-F1
#
_cell.length_a   1.000
_cell.length_b   1.000
_cell.length_c   1.000
_cell.angle_alpha   90.00
_cell.angle_beta   90.00
_cell.angle_gamma   90.00
#
_symmetry.space_group_name_H-M   'P 1'
#
loop_
_entity.id
_entity.type
_entity.pdbx_description
1 polymer ?
#
loop_
_entity_poly.entity_id
_entity_poly.type
_entity_poly.pdbx_seq_one_letter_code
_entity_poly.pdbx_strand_id
1 'polypeptide(L)'
;MPGLQDRIEDFGGEEYVVRRVTGAATRKTYTCPGCRQPIRPATPHVVAWPVLPASFARDATGLDERRHWHGACWSARNRRR
;
A
#
# COMPACT_ATOMS: atom_id res chain seq x y z
N MET A 1 9.79 -17.51 12.14
CA MET A 1 9.90 -16.62 10.96
C MET A 1 8.52 -16.05 10.65
N PRO A 2 8.11 -14.88 11.18
CA PRO A 2 6.77 -14.38 10.93
C PRO A 2 6.69 -13.82 9.50
N GLY A 3 5.86 -14.48 8.70
CA GLY A 3 5.69 -14.22 7.28
C GLY A 3 5.22 -12.80 6.98
N LEU A 4 5.59 -12.36 5.79
CA LEU A 4 5.09 -11.18 5.12
C LEU A 4 3.59 -11.37 4.85
N GLN A 5 2.74 -11.18 5.86
CA GLN A 5 1.29 -11.35 5.74
C GLN A 5 0.74 -10.24 4.84
N ASP A 6 0.41 -10.58 3.59
CA ASP A 6 -0.63 -9.85 2.88
C ASP A 6 -1.96 -10.06 3.62
N ARG A 7 -2.64 -8.95 3.89
CA ARG A 7 -3.97 -8.93 4.48
C ARG A 7 -4.87 -8.20 3.52
N ILE A 8 -6.05 -8.76 3.27
CA ILE A 8 -7.08 -8.07 2.50
C ILE A 8 -7.88 -7.21 3.49
N GLU A 9 -8.03 -5.93 3.18
CA GLU A 9 -8.86 -4.98 3.93
C GLU A 9 -9.90 -4.38 3.00
N ASP A 10 -11.18 -4.46 3.38
CA ASP A 10 -12.27 -3.77 2.69
C ASP A 10 -12.23 -2.26 3.00
N PHE A 11 -12.43 -1.42 1.98
CA PHE A 11 -12.43 0.02 2.10
C PHE A 11 -13.47 0.65 1.19
N GLY A 12 -14.53 1.18 1.77
CA GLY A 12 -15.56 1.93 1.03
C GLY A 12 -16.32 1.09 -0.01
N GLY A 13 -16.32 -0.25 0.15
CA GLY A 13 -16.88 -1.20 -0.81
C GLY A 13 -15.88 -1.75 -1.83
N GLU A 14 -14.60 -1.39 -1.71
CA GLU A 14 -13.52 -1.91 -2.54
C GLU A 14 -12.51 -2.69 -1.68
N GLU A 15 -12.14 -3.90 -2.10
CA GLU A 15 -11.14 -4.71 -1.40
C GLU A 15 -9.72 -4.28 -1.78
N TYR A 16 -8.86 -4.08 -0.78
CA TYR A 16 -7.45 -3.74 -0.96
C TYR A 16 -6.57 -4.80 -0.34
N VAL A 17 -5.57 -5.29 -1.08
CA VAL A 17 -4.49 -6.09 -0.52
C VAL A 17 -3.48 -5.17 0.13
N VAL A 18 -3.12 -5.49 1.37
CA VAL A 18 -2.27 -4.71 2.25
C VAL A 18 -1.10 -5.57 2.69
N ARG A 19 0.11 -5.20 2.28
CA ARG A 19 1.33 -5.92 2.61
C ARG A 19 2.23 -5.02 3.44
N ARG A 20 2.57 -5.47 4.66
CA ARG A 20 3.56 -4.79 5.49
C ARG A 20 4.95 -5.13 5.01
N VAL A 21 5.72 -4.13 4.62
CA VAL A 21 7.11 -4.27 4.20
C VAL A 21 8.02 -3.87 5.35
N THR A 22 8.88 -4.79 5.76
CA THR A 22 9.90 -4.51 6.77
C THR A 22 10.96 -3.61 6.15
N GLY A 23 11.52 -2.69 6.93
CA GLY A 23 12.48 -1.69 6.45
C GLY A 23 13.64 -2.29 5.63
N ALA A 24 14.08 -3.50 5.99
CA ALA A 24 15.17 -4.21 5.32
C ALA A 24 14.93 -4.48 3.82
N ALA A 25 13.66 -4.57 3.39
CA ALA A 25 13.31 -4.80 1.99
C ALA A 25 13.31 -3.52 1.15
N THR A 26 13.32 -2.33 1.77
CA THR A 26 13.27 -1.07 1.04
C THR A 26 14.64 -0.46 0.85
N ARG A 27 15.11 -0.54 -0.39
CA ARG A 27 16.38 0.04 -0.86
C ARG A 27 16.16 1.36 -1.62
N LYS A 28 14.90 1.74 -1.87
CA LYS A 28 14.52 2.93 -2.64
C LYS A 28 13.61 3.82 -1.79
N THR A 29 13.76 5.12 -1.96
CA THR A 29 12.84 6.11 -1.37
C THR A 29 11.57 6.14 -2.19
N TYR A 30 10.41 5.97 -1.55
CA TYR A 30 9.11 6.01 -2.20
C TYR A 30 8.28 7.18 -1.66
N THR A 31 7.42 7.80 -2.48
CA THR A 31 6.57 8.90 -2.01
C THR A 31 5.22 8.38 -1.54
N CYS A 32 4.86 8.69 -0.29
CA CYS A 32 3.55 8.33 0.25
C CYS A 32 2.46 9.26 -0.32
N PRO A 33 1.40 8.75 -0.98
CA PRO A 33 0.36 9.60 -1.56
C PRO A 33 -0.52 10.30 -0.51
N GLY A 34 -0.68 9.73 0.69
CA GLY A 34 -1.51 10.32 1.76
C GLY A 34 -0.89 11.57 2.42
N CYS A 35 0.42 11.64 2.53
CA CYS A 35 1.12 12.78 3.15
C CYS A 35 2.11 13.48 2.21
N ARG A 36 2.29 12.99 0.99
CA ARG A 36 3.29 13.44 0.01
C ARG A 36 4.73 13.44 0.54
N GLN A 37 5.00 12.73 1.63
CA GLN A 37 6.33 12.61 2.25
C GLN A 37 7.09 11.39 1.72
N PRO A 38 8.42 11.48 1.60
CA PRO A 38 9.26 10.35 1.23
C PRO A 38 9.39 9.32 2.37
N ILE A 39 9.10 8.07 2.05
CA ILE A 39 9.37 6.88 2.86
C ILE A 39 10.84 6.54 2.66
N ARG A 40 11.66 6.73 3.71
CA ARG A 40 13.09 6.44 3.64
C ARG A 40 13.36 4.93 3.52
N PRO A 41 14.47 4.53 2.89
CA PRO A 41 14.95 3.15 2.97
C PRO A 41 15.15 2.75 4.44
N ALA A 42 15.12 1.45 4.74
CA ALA A 42 15.07 0.91 6.11
C ALA A 42 13.83 1.30 6.95
N THR A 43 12.83 2.01 6.40
CA THR A 43 11.62 2.36 7.15
C THR A 43 10.51 1.32 6.97
N PRO A 44 9.93 0.78 8.05
CA PRO A 44 8.77 -0.11 7.96
C PRO A 44 7.56 0.66 7.43
N HIS A 45 6.96 0.14 6.35
CA HIS A 45 5.85 0.79 5.66
C HIS A 45 4.88 -0.26 5.09
N VAL A 46 3.81 0.21 4.48
CA VAL A 46 2.71 -0.61 3.97
C VAL A 46 2.61 -0.39 2.47
N VAL A 47 2.57 -1.48 1.71
CA VAL A 47 2.26 -1.45 0.28
C VAL A 47 0.84 -1.93 0.13
N ALA A 48 0.02 -1.13 -0.52
CA ALA A 48 -1.37 -1.49 -0.76
C ALA A 48 -1.77 -1.28 -2.21
N TRP A 49 -2.59 -2.19 -2.70
CA TRP A 49 -3.13 -2.18 -4.06
C TRP A 49 -4.55 -2.77 -4.05
N PRO A 50 -5.43 -2.33 -4.95
CA PRO A 50 -6.78 -2.86 -5.01
C PRO A 50 -6.76 -4.32 -5.50
N VAL A 51 -7.62 -5.16 -4.92
CA VAL A 51 -7.81 -6.58 -5.31
C VAL A 51 -8.44 -6.67 -6.69
N LEU A 52 -9.44 -5.82 -6.93
CA LEU A 52 -10.11 -5.66 -8.20
C LEU A 52 -9.54 -4.42 -8.90
N PRO A 53 -9.17 -4.48 -10.19
CA PRO A 53 -8.75 -3.28 -10.91
C PRO A 53 -9.90 -2.26 -10.88
N ALA A 54 -9.60 -1.04 -10.46
CA ALA A 54 -10.58 0.05 -10.24
C ALA A 54 -11.26 0.53 -11.53
N SER A 55 -10.95 -0.07 -12.67
CA SER A 55 -11.45 0.33 -13.98
C SER A 55 -11.40 -0.88 -14.90
N PHE A 56 -12.28 -0.93 -15.90
CA PHE A 56 -12.34 -1.91 -16.99
C PHE A 56 -11.05 -2.05 -17.85
N ALA A 57 -9.88 -1.66 -17.34
CA ALA A 57 -8.57 -1.86 -17.94
C ALA A 57 -8.21 -3.35 -17.87
N ARG A 58 -8.58 -4.09 -18.92
CA ARG A 58 -8.33 -5.54 -19.12
C ARG A 58 -6.87 -5.99 -18.97
N ASP A 59 -5.92 -5.06 -18.94
CA ASP A 59 -4.48 -5.34 -18.96
C ASP A 59 -3.70 -4.72 -17.79
N ALA A 60 -4.37 -3.96 -16.92
CA ALA A 60 -3.73 -3.41 -15.73
C ALA A 60 -3.83 -4.43 -14.59
N THR A 61 -2.80 -5.26 -14.46
CA THR A 61 -2.67 -6.10 -13.26
C THR A 61 -2.52 -5.14 -12.07
N GLY A 62 -3.43 -5.15 -11.10
CA GLY A 62 -3.42 -4.26 -9.91
C GLY A 62 -2.10 -4.26 -9.12
N LEU A 63 -1.19 -5.18 -9.44
CA LEU A 63 0.20 -5.19 -9.04
C LEU A 63 1.03 -3.97 -9.51
N ASP A 64 0.71 -3.32 -10.63
CA ASP A 64 1.39 -2.09 -11.06
C ASP A 64 0.95 -0.88 -10.21
N GLU A 65 -0.28 -0.91 -9.71
CA GLU A 65 -0.85 0.11 -8.82
C GLU A 65 -0.41 -0.05 -7.35
N ARG A 66 0.69 -0.77 -7.10
CA ARG A 66 1.27 -0.94 -5.76
C ARG A 66 1.77 0.40 -5.21
N ARG A 67 0.91 1.04 -4.41
CA ARG A 67 1.22 2.32 -3.76
C ARG A 67 1.85 2.07 -2.39
N HIS A 68 2.89 2.83 -2.10
CA HIS A 68 3.63 2.74 -0.85
C HIS A 68 3.11 3.80 0.12
N TRP A 69 2.75 3.38 1.33
CA TRP A 69 2.16 4.22 2.35
C TRP A 69 2.89 4.03 3.67
N HIS A 70 3.00 5.10 4.46
CA HIS A 70 3.32 4.92 5.88
C HIS A 70 2.17 4.16 6.57
N GLY A 71 2.47 3.31 7.55
CA GLY A 71 1.42 2.58 8.28
C GLY A 71 0.38 3.49 8.92
N ALA A 72 0.82 4.63 9.48
CA ALA A 72 -0.08 5.65 10.02
C ALA A 72 -0.93 6.33 8.93
N CYS A 73 -0.33 6.63 7.77
CA CYS A 73 -1.07 7.23 6.65
C CYS A 73 -2.08 6.27 6.03
N TRP A 74 -1.76 4.97 5.96
CA TRP A 74 -2.67 3.93 5.50
C TRP A 74 -3.91 3.82 6.40
N SER A 75 -3.69 3.78 7.72
CA SER A 75 -4.78 3.74 8.71
C SER A 75 -5.60 5.03 8.72
N ALA A 76 -4.96 6.18 8.52
CA ALA A 76 -5.63 7.49 8.47
C ALA A 76 -6.31 7.81 7.13
N ARG A 77 -6.13 6.99 6.08
CA ARG A 77 -6.68 7.29 4.74
C ARG A 77 -8.20 7.41 4.73
N ASN A 78 -8.88 6.66 5.60
CA ASN A 78 -10.33 6.68 5.75
C ASN A 78 -10.87 8.01 6.32
N ARG A 79 -10.05 8.77 7.07
CA ARG A 79 -10.49 10.00 7.74
C ARG A 79 -10.38 11.25 6.87
N ARG A 80 -9.83 11.17 5.66
CA ARG A 80 -9.58 12.34 4.80
C ARG A 80 -10.46 12.32 3.55
N ARG A 81 -11.77 12.12 3.73
CA ARG A 81 -12.76 12.25 2.66
C ARG A 81 -13.14 13.72 2.46
#